data_AF-A0A239P7S5-F1
#
_entry.id   AF-A0A239P7S5-F1
#
_cell.length_a   1.000
_cell.length_b   1.000
_cell.length_c   1.000
_cell.angle_alpha   90.00
_cell.angle_beta   90.00
_cell.angle_gamma   90.00
#
_symmetry.space_group_name_H-M   'P 1'
#
loop_
_entity.id
_entity.type
_entity.pdbx_description
1 polymer ?
#
loop_
_entity_poly.entity_id
_entity_poly.type
_entity_poly.pdbx_seq_one_letter_code
_entity_poly.pdbx_strand_id
1 'polypeptide(L)'
;MTLDRRNWFEGWRLLAILTLVLIALSVWIAGMRGFEVDGIRMVIRFTARSSLLFFCLAFAASALAMLWPTSGTHWLRRNRRYLGLTFAASHAIHAVAIVCFAVMAPADYAAATTPASYIFGGIGYAFIIAMAATSFDRSAAAIGPRPWRILHTTGIYYLWFQFMVSFGMRIPQMSNYVWFLMPLIVVMALRIAATVLKRRRARVAVPAN
;
A
#
# COMPACT_ATOMS: atom_id res chain seq x y z
N MET A 1 22.06 16.01 -25.23
CA MET A 1 22.79 15.16 -24.26
C MET A 1 22.43 15.64 -22.85
N THR A 2 21.30 15.20 -22.30
CA THR A 2 20.89 15.59 -20.94
C THR A 2 21.63 14.70 -19.95
N LEU A 3 22.51 15.32 -19.16
CA LEU A 3 23.20 14.68 -18.05
C LEU A 3 22.17 13.96 -17.18
N ASP A 4 22.26 12.63 -17.11
CA ASP A 4 21.52 11.77 -16.21
C ASP A 4 21.91 12.15 -14.77
N ARG A 5 21.22 13.15 -14.20
CA ARG A 5 21.24 13.37 -12.76
C ARG A 5 20.66 12.11 -12.15
N ARG A 6 21.55 11.21 -11.73
CA ARG A 6 21.26 10.01 -10.93
C ARG A 6 20.53 10.43 -9.65
N ASN A 7 19.23 10.63 -9.74
CA ASN A 7 18.41 10.99 -8.59
C ASN A 7 18.15 9.72 -7.79
N TRP A 8 18.66 9.67 -6.56
CA TRP A 8 18.45 8.57 -5.61
C TRP A 8 16.97 8.36 -5.26
N PHE A 9 16.13 9.36 -5.51
CA PHE A 9 14.69 9.37 -5.22
C PHE A 9 13.80 8.95 -6.39
N GLU A 10 14.31 8.15 -7.32
CA GLU A 10 13.50 7.59 -8.41
C GLU A 10 13.81 6.11 -8.62
N GLY A 11 12.82 5.37 -9.13
CA GLY A 11 13.05 4.04 -9.64
C GLY A 11 13.34 2.97 -8.58
N TRP A 12 14.17 2.00 -8.96
CA TRP A 12 14.63 0.92 -8.08
C TRP A 12 15.45 1.40 -6.89
N ARG A 13 16.17 2.52 -7.01
CA ARG A 13 16.95 3.10 -5.91
C ARG A 13 16.03 3.62 -4.80
N LEU A 14 14.95 4.30 -5.19
CA LEU A 14 13.91 4.72 -4.24
C LEU A 14 13.34 3.52 -3.49
N LEU A 15 12.96 2.45 -4.21
CA LEU A 15 12.48 1.22 -3.57
C LEU A 15 13.51 0.67 -2.58
N ALA A 16 14.78 0.52 -2.99
CA ALA A 16 15.83 -0.03 -2.14
C ALA A 16 16.02 0.81 -0.87
N ILE A 17 16.10 2.14 -0.98
CA ILE A 17 16.23 3.05 0.17
C ILE A 17 15.03 2.91 1.09
N LEU A 18 13.80 2.97 0.57
CA LEU A 18 12.60 2.90 1.40
C LEU A 18 12.49 1.54 2.10
N THR A 19 12.81 0.44 1.42
CA THR A 19 12.83 -0.89 2.02
C THR A 19 13.90 -1.01 3.10
N LEU A 20 15.12 -0.51 2.87
CA LEU A 20 16.18 -0.50 3.88
C LEU A 20 15.80 0.33 5.11
N VAL A 21 15.19 1.50 4.91
CA VAL A 21 14.68 2.34 6.00
C VAL A 21 13.59 1.61 6.78
N LEU A 22 12.65 0.93 6.12
CA LEU A 22 11.62 0.14 6.78
C LEU A 22 12.19 -1.00 7.62
N ILE A 23 13.20 -1.71 7.10
CA ILE A 23 13.89 -2.78 7.84
C ILE A 23 14.63 -2.20 9.05
N ALA A 24 15.45 -1.18 8.83
CA ALA A 24 16.25 -0.55 9.89
C ALA A 24 15.37 -0.01 11.02
N LEU A 25 14.29 0.70 10.70
CA LEU A 25 13.34 1.20 11.70
C LEU A 25 12.60 0.06 12.41
N SER A 26 12.24 -1.02 11.71
CA SER A 26 11.57 -2.17 12.34
C SER A 26 12.49 -2.89 13.32
N VAL A 27 13.76 -3.12 12.93
CA VAL A 27 14.78 -3.70 13.82
C VAL A 27 15.05 -2.79 15.01
N TRP A 28 15.19 -1.49 14.78
CA TRP A 28 15.36 -0.50 15.84
C TRP A 28 14.19 -0.50 16.84
N ILE A 29 12.94 -0.48 16.34
CA ILE A 29 11.73 -0.50 17.17
C ILE A 29 11.66 -1.77 18.02
N ALA A 30 11.95 -2.94 17.44
CA ALA A 30 12.00 -4.18 18.19
C ALA A 30 13.14 -4.17 19.23
N GLY A 31 14.32 -3.70 18.86
CA GLY A 31 15.50 -3.63 19.71
C GLY A 31 15.36 -2.70 20.91
N MET A 32 14.63 -1.58 20.78
CA MET A 32 14.29 -0.70 21.92
C MET A 32 13.49 -1.39 23.03
N ARG A 33 12.91 -2.56 22.75
CA ARG A 33 12.18 -3.41 23.71
C ARG A 33 12.83 -4.79 23.85
N GLY A 34 14.13 -4.90 23.62
CA GLY A 34 14.87 -6.16 23.78
C GLY A 34 14.38 -7.29 22.88
N PHE A 35 13.71 -6.98 21.75
CA PHE A 35 13.02 -7.96 20.90
C PHE A 35 11.91 -8.76 21.61
N GLU A 36 11.34 -8.23 22.69
CA GLU A 36 10.21 -8.83 23.39
C GLU A 36 8.88 -8.62 22.62
N VAL A 37 7.83 -9.30 23.09
CA VAL A 37 6.49 -9.30 22.48
C VAL A 37 5.97 -7.87 22.25
N ASP A 38 6.21 -6.96 23.18
CA ASP A 38 5.84 -5.55 23.06
C ASP A 38 6.54 -4.85 21.91
N GLY A 39 7.84 -5.12 21.71
CA GLY A 39 8.60 -4.62 20.57
C GLY A 39 8.03 -5.11 19.24
N ILE A 40 7.70 -6.40 19.17
CA ILE A 40 7.09 -7.00 17.97
C ILE A 40 5.71 -6.40 17.68
N ARG A 41 4.86 -6.21 18.70
CA ARG A 41 3.56 -5.52 18.54
C ARG A 41 3.72 -4.09 18.04
N MET A 42 4.78 -3.39 18.46
CA MET A 42 5.09 -2.06 17.94
C MET A 42 5.53 -2.08 16.48
N VAL A 43 6.32 -3.08 16.05
CA VAL A 43 6.64 -3.30 14.63
C VAL A 43 5.39 -3.58 13.81
N ILE A 44 4.44 -4.41 14.30
CA ILE A 44 3.15 -4.66 13.64
C ILE A 44 2.39 -3.34 13.42
N ARG A 45 2.29 -2.49 14.46
CA ARG A 45 1.61 -1.18 14.35
C ARG A 45 2.32 -0.22 13.39
N PHE A 46 3.65 -0.16 13.46
CA PHE A 46 4.47 0.67 12.57
C PHE A 46 4.28 0.27 11.11
N THR A 47 4.45 -1.02 10.82
CA THR A 47 4.36 -1.56 9.46
C THR A 47 2.95 -1.49 8.88
N ALA A 48 1.90 -1.60 9.70
CA ALA A 48 0.52 -1.34 9.25
C ALA A 48 0.32 0.11 8.78
N ARG A 49 0.89 1.09 9.50
CA ARG A 49 0.78 2.52 9.19
C ARG A 49 1.63 2.92 7.98
N SER A 50 2.87 2.44 7.90
CA SER A 50 3.73 2.69 6.73
C SER A 50 3.15 2.04 5.47
N SER A 51 2.59 0.85 5.59
CA SER A 51 1.90 0.20 4.48
C SER A 51 0.70 1.01 4.00
N LEU A 52 -0.12 1.50 4.92
CA LEU A 52 -1.23 2.39 4.57
C LEU A 52 -0.74 3.62 3.81
N LEU A 53 0.34 4.25 4.27
CA LEU A 53 0.94 5.42 3.60
C LEU A 53 1.34 5.08 2.15
N PHE A 54 2.15 4.05 1.95
CA PHE A 54 2.62 3.67 0.61
C PHE A 54 1.48 3.20 -0.30
N PHE A 55 0.49 2.50 0.26
CA PHE A 55 -0.74 2.14 -0.44
C PHE A 55 -1.47 3.39 -0.94
N CYS A 56 -1.77 4.34 -0.05
CA CYS A 56 -2.47 5.59 -0.40
C CYS A 56 -1.71 6.38 -1.47
N LEU A 57 -0.38 6.52 -1.35
CA LEU A 57 0.45 7.19 -2.35
C LEU A 57 0.35 6.51 -3.72
N ALA A 58 0.49 5.17 -3.79
CA ALA A 58 0.39 4.41 -5.03
C ALA A 58 -1.03 4.40 -5.61
N PHE A 59 -2.06 4.40 -4.75
CA PHE A 59 -3.47 4.40 -5.12
C PHE A 59 -3.91 5.74 -5.71
N ALA A 60 -3.43 6.85 -5.14
CA ALA A 60 -3.79 8.22 -5.52
C ALA A 60 -2.99 8.77 -6.71
N ALA A 61 -1.82 8.20 -7.01
CA ALA A 61 -0.86 8.73 -7.96
C ALA A 61 -1.46 9.18 -9.31
N SER A 62 -2.28 8.33 -9.95
CA SER A 62 -2.90 8.66 -11.23
C SER A 62 -3.99 9.74 -11.13
N ALA A 63 -4.74 9.77 -10.01
CA ALA A 63 -5.78 10.76 -9.79
C ALA A 63 -5.17 12.15 -9.54
N LEU A 64 -4.16 12.22 -8.68
CA LEU A 64 -3.42 13.45 -8.38
C LEU A 64 -2.77 14.05 -9.62
N ALA A 65 -2.11 13.24 -10.45
CA ALA A 65 -1.49 13.72 -11.69
C ALA A 65 -2.51 14.22 -12.74
N MET A 66 -3.77 13.76 -12.67
CA MET A 66 -4.83 14.20 -13.58
C MET A 66 -5.51 15.49 -13.10
N LEU A 67 -5.73 15.61 -11.79
CA LEU A 67 -6.42 16.75 -11.17
C LEU A 67 -5.48 17.95 -11.00
N TRP A 68 -4.22 17.72 -10.62
CA TRP A 68 -3.22 18.76 -10.40
C TRP A 68 -1.88 18.35 -11.02
N PRO A 69 -1.69 18.57 -12.34
CA PRO A 69 -0.46 18.22 -13.05
C PRO A 69 0.68 19.14 -12.63
N THR A 70 1.45 18.73 -11.64
CA THR A 70 2.63 19.42 -11.10
C THR A 70 3.83 18.49 -11.17
N SER A 71 5.05 19.02 -11.01
CA SER A 71 6.27 18.20 -10.96
C SER A 71 6.17 17.09 -9.90
N GLY A 72 5.59 17.39 -8.73
CA GLY A 72 5.38 16.43 -7.64
C GLY A 72 4.40 15.31 -7.98
N THR A 73 3.23 15.64 -8.56
CA THR A 73 2.24 14.59 -8.93
C THR A 73 2.71 13.76 -10.11
N HIS A 74 3.50 14.33 -11.03
CA HIS A 74 4.19 13.58 -12.07
C HIS A 74 5.26 12.66 -11.51
N TRP A 75 6.08 13.12 -10.56
CA TRP A 75 7.04 12.26 -9.85
C TRP A 75 6.34 11.10 -9.13
N LEU A 76 5.24 11.37 -8.43
CA LEU A 76 4.44 10.35 -7.75
C LEU A 76 3.90 9.31 -8.74
N ARG A 77 3.37 9.76 -9.89
CA ARG A 77 2.87 8.87 -10.95
C ARG A 77 3.98 8.03 -11.58
N ARG A 78 5.15 8.61 -11.85
CA ARG A 78 6.34 7.88 -12.35
C ARG A 78 6.82 6.82 -11.36
N ASN A 79 6.74 7.11 -10.06
CA ASN A 79 7.20 6.21 -9.00
C ASN A 79 6.11 5.27 -8.43
N ARG A 80 4.89 5.30 -8.97
CA ARG A 80 3.73 4.51 -8.50
C ARG A 80 4.06 3.02 -8.31
N ARG A 81 4.78 2.41 -9.27
CA ARG A 81 5.22 1.00 -9.21
C ARG A 81 6.09 0.74 -7.99
N TYR A 82 7.09 1.58 -7.77
CA TYR A 82 8.06 1.43 -6.69
C TYR A 82 7.43 1.69 -5.31
N LEU A 83 6.49 2.63 -5.22
CA LEU A 83 5.70 2.86 -4.01
C LEU A 83 4.78 1.67 -3.70
N GLY A 84 4.15 1.07 -4.72
CA GLY A 84 3.38 -0.17 -4.56
C GLY A 84 4.23 -1.35 -4.10
N LEU A 85 5.45 -1.49 -4.62
CA LEU A 85 6.41 -2.50 -4.15
C LEU A 85 6.92 -2.20 -2.74
N THR A 86 7.08 -0.92 -2.37
CA THR A 86 7.44 -0.52 -1.00
C THR A 86 6.32 -0.86 -0.02
N PHE A 87 5.06 -0.66 -0.41
CA PHE A 87 3.91 -1.17 0.33
C PHE A 87 3.98 -2.69 0.54
N ALA A 88 4.27 -3.46 -0.52
CA ALA A 88 4.43 -4.91 -0.41
C ALA A 88 5.58 -5.31 0.52
N ALA A 89 6.73 -4.63 0.44
CA ALA A 89 7.86 -4.85 1.34
C ALA A 89 7.49 -4.55 2.80
N SER A 90 6.79 -3.44 3.04
CA SER A 90 6.29 -3.09 4.38
C SER A 90 5.31 -4.14 4.92
N HIS A 91 4.44 -4.70 4.08
CA HIS A 91 3.53 -5.79 4.46
C HIS A 91 4.25 -7.13 4.66
N ALA A 92 5.36 -7.39 3.95
CA ALA A 92 6.17 -8.57 4.21
C ALA A 92 6.80 -8.51 5.62
N ILE A 93 7.33 -7.35 6.02
CA ILE A 93 7.84 -7.13 7.39
C ILE A 93 6.69 -7.25 8.40
N HIS A 94 5.51 -6.72 8.07
CA HIS A 94 4.30 -6.90 8.89
C HIS A 94 3.96 -8.38 9.10
N ALA A 95 4.00 -9.20 8.04
CA ALA A 95 3.75 -10.64 8.10
C ALA A 95 4.76 -11.35 9.00
N VAL A 96 6.06 -11.05 8.84
CA VAL A 96 7.11 -11.60 9.71
C VAL A 96 6.85 -11.24 11.17
N ALA A 97 6.49 -9.98 11.46
CA ALA A 97 6.18 -9.57 12.83
C ALA A 97 4.92 -10.25 13.39
N ILE A 98 3.89 -10.50 12.56
CA ILE A 98 2.72 -11.29 12.95
C ILE A 98 3.13 -12.73 13.30
N VAL A 99 3.98 -13.37 12.49
CA VAL A 99 4.49 -14.72 12.77
C VAL A 99 5.31 -14.74 14.06
N CYS A 100 6.21 -13.78 14.26
CA CYS A 100 6.94 -13.64 15.53
C CYS A 100 5.99 -13.50 16.72
N PHE A 101 4.95 -12.67 16.61
CA PHE A 101 3.96 -12.51 17.68
C PHE A 101 3.22 -13.83 17.98
N ALA A 102 2.81 -14.55 16.94
CA ALA A 102 2.14 -15.85 17.07
C ALA A 102 3.01 -16.90 17.76
N VAL A 103 4.33 -16.90 17.49
CA VAL A 103 5.29 -17.83 18.10
C VAL A 103 5.63 -17.43 19.54
N MET A 104 5.87 -16.14 19.79
CA MET A 104 6.34 -15.66 21.10
C MET A 104 5.23 -15.57 22.16
N ALA A 105 3.99 -15.34 21.76
CA ALA A 105 2.86 -15.23 22.68
C ALA A 105 1.59 -15.86 22.06
N PRO A 106 1.51 -17.19 21.97
CA PRO A 106 0.42 -17.88 21.27
C PRO A 106 -0.97 -17.58 21.85
N ALA A 107 -1.10 -17.51 23.18
CA ALA A 107 -2.36 -17.21 23.85
C ALA A 107 -2.86 -15.80 23.52
N ASP A 108 -1.98 -14.80 23.59
CA ASP A 108 -2.31 -13.41 23.26
C ASP A 108 -2.62 -13.24 21.77
N TYR A 109 -1.90 -13.96 20.91
CA TYR A 109 -2.15 -13.96 19.47
C TYR A 109 -3.54 -14.55 19.15
N ALA A 110 -3.90 -15.66 19.79
CA ALA A 110 -5.23 -16.26 19.65
C ALA A 110 -6.33 -15.30 20.13
N ALA A 111 -6.13 -14.59 21.24
CA ALA A 111 -7.06 -13.57 21.73
C ALA A 111 -7.16 -12.35 20.80
N ALA A 112 -6.09 -12.00 20.09
CA ALA A 112 -6.03 -10.86 19.18
C ALA A 112 -6.53 -11.16 17.76
N THR A 113 -6.82 -12.42 17.43
CA THR A 113 -7.20 -12.85 16.08
C THR A 113 -8.58 -13.49 16.04
N THR A 114 -9.20 -13.48 14.86
CA THR A 114 -10.50 -14.08 14.62
C THR A 114 -10.48 -14.86 13.30
N PRO A 115 -11.38 -15.85 13.10
CA PRO A 115 -11.49 -16.55 11.81
C PRO A 115 -11.65 -15.58 10.62
N ALA A 116 -12.43 -14.51 10.80
CA ALA A 116 -12.56 -13.45 9.81
C ALA A 116 -11.20 -12.78 9.50
N SER A 117 -10.39 -12.47 10.51
CA SER A 117 -9.07 -11.87 10.31
C SER A 117 -8.14 -12.77 9.51
N TYR A 118 -8.19 -14.10 9.71
CA TYR A 118 -7.41 -15.04 8.92
C TYR A 118 -7.86 -15.09 7.45
N ILE A 119 -9.17 -15.17 7.21
CA ILE A 119 -9.71 -15.27 5.85
C ILE A 119 -9.44 -13.97 5.07
N PHE A 120 -9.88 -12.83 5.60
CA PHE A 120 -9.70 -11.54 4.91
C PHE A 120 -8.24 -11.11 4.86
N GLY A 121 -7.47 -11.36 5.92
CA GLY A 121 -6.02 -11.13 5.95
C GLY A 121 -5.29 -12.00 4.93
N GLY A 122 -5.61 -13.29 4.86
CA GLY A 122 -5.01 -14.24 3.94
C GLY A 122 -5.28 -13.90 2.47
N ILE A 123 -6.53 -13.58 2.13
CA ILE A 123 -6.89 -13.10 0.78
C ILE A 123 -6.14 -11.79 0.47
N GLY A 124 -6.02 -10.88 1.44
CA GLY A 124 -5.22 -9.66 1.30
C GLY A 124 -3.76 -9.96 0.95
N TYR A 125 -3.11 -10.87 1.67
CA TYR A 125 -1.74 -11.30 1.37
C TYR A 125 -1.62 -11.97 0.00
N ALA A 126 -2.59 -12.79 -0.40
CA ALA A 126 -2.61 -13.39 -1.73
C ALA A 126 -2.62 -12.32 -2.84
N PHE A 127 -3.45 -11.28 -2.69
CA PHE A 127 -3.44 -10.14 -3.62
C PHE A 127 -2.12 -9.38 -3.60
N ILE A 128 -1.55 -9.10 -2.43
CA ILE A 128 -0.27 -8.39 -2.30
C ILE A 128 0.84 -9.16 -3.02
N ILE A 129 0.97 -10.46 -2.78
CA ILE A 129 1.98 -11.32 -3.39
C ILE A 129 1.78 -11.36 -4.91
N ALA A 130 0.56 -11.62 -5.38
CA ALA A 130 0.27 -11.71 -6.80
C ALA A 130 0.53 -10.38 -7.54
N MET A 131 0.10 -9.25 -6.95
CA MET A 131 0.35 -7.92 -7.53
C MET A 131 1.83 -7.55 -7.52
N ALA A 132 2.57 -7.86 -6.45
CA ALA A 132 4.01 -7.63 -6.36
C ALA A 132 4.78 -8.48 -7.37
N ALA A 133 4.46 -9.78 -7.45
CA ALA A 133 5.07 -10.72 -8.39
C ALA A 133 4.84 -10.30 -9.86
N THR A 134 3.70 -9.67 -10.16
CA THR A 134 3.34 -9.18 -11.50
C THR A 134 3.65 -7.70 -11.72
N SER A 135 4.45 -7.09 -10.83
CA SER A 135 4.93 -5.71 -10.99
C SER A 135 6.25 -5.62 -11.76
N PHE A 136 6.77 -6.73 -12.30
CA PHE A 136 7.98 -6.75 -13.14
C PHE A 136 7.62 -6.89 -14.61
N ASP A 137 8.37 -6.24 -15.51
CA ASP A 137 7.99 -6.16 -16.93
C ASP A 137 7.86 -7.54 -17.57
N ARG A 138 8.77 -8.48 -17.26
CA ARG A 138 8.69 -9.89 -17.70
C ARG A 138 7.45 -10.61 -17.15
N SER A 139 7.21 -10.49 -15.85
CA SER A 139 6.07 -11.15 -15.19
C SER A 139 4.71 -10.59 -15.64
N ALA A 140 4.63 -9.28 -15.88
CA ALA A 140 3.44 -8.61 -16.37
C ALA A 140 3.16 -9.00 -17.82
N ALA A 141 4.21 -9.13 -18.65
CA ALA A 141 4.10 -9.63 -20.01
C ALA A 141 3.62 -11.09 -20.04
N ALA A 142 4.12 -11.94 -19.13
CA ALA A 142 3.78 -13.37 -19.06
C ALA A 142 2.28 -13.63 -18.82
N ILE A 143 1.62 -12.84 -17.97
CA ILE A 143 0.17 -12.99 -17.70
C ILE A 143 -0.71 -12.21 -18.69
N GLY A 144 -0.10 -11.36 -19.52
CA GLY A 144 -0.80 -10.52 -20.50
C GLY A 144 -1.58 -9.34 -19.91
N PRO A 145 -1.94 -8.36 -20.76
CA PRO A 145 -2.48 -7.07 -20.31
C PRO A 145 -3.88 -7.18 -19.67
N ARG A 146 -4.73 -8.12 -20.11
CA ARG A 146 -6.09 -8.28 -19.59
C ARG A 146 -6.09 -8.88 -18.16
N PRO A 147 -5.49 -10.06 -17.91
CA PRO A 147 -5.39 -10.60 -16.55
C PRO A 147 -4.64 -9.67 -15.60
N TRP A 148 -3.56 -9.04 -16.06
CA TRP A 148 -2.82 -8.06 -15.27
C TRP A 148 -3.71 -6.91 -14.80
N ARG A 149 -4.52 -6.35 -15.70
CA ARG A 149 -5.44 -5.26 -15.36
C ARG A 149 -6.52 -5.70 -14.39
N ILE A 150 -7.09 -6.90 -14.56
CA ILE A 150 -8.11 -7.44 -13.64
C ILE A 150 -7.49 -7.63 -12.25
N LEU A 151 -6.35 -8.32 -12.16
CA LEU A 151 -5.63 -8.55 -10.91
C LEU A 151 -5.33 -7.25 -10.17
N HIS A 152 -4.69 -6.30 -10.84
CA HIS A 152 -4.28 -5.03 -10.21
C HIS A 152 -5.46 -4.11 -9.90
N THR A 153 -6.59 -4.24 -10.61
CA THR A 153 -7.79 -3.45 -10.31
C THR A 153 -8.55 -4.07 -9.14
N THR A 154 -8.89 -5.35 -9.21
CA THR A 154 -9.62 -6.04 -8.14
C THR A 154 -8.82 -6.06 -6.85
N GLY A 155 -7.53 -6.41 -6.92
CA GLY A 155 -6.66 -6.47 -5.75
C GLY A 155 -6.51 -5.12 -5.07
N ILE A 156 -6.31 -4.02 -5.83
CA ILE A 156 -6.14 -2.71 -5.19
C ILE A 156 -7.41 -2.19 -4.52
N TYR A 157 -8.61 -2.51 -5.05
CA TYR A 157 -9.88 -2.15 -4.40
C TYR A 157 -10.20 -3.06 -3.21
N TYR A 158 -9.86 -4.35 -3.30
CA TYR A 158 -9.95 -5.27 -2.16
C TYR A 158 -9.08 -4.77 -0.99
N LEU A 159 -7.82 -4.42 -1.26
CA LEU A 159 -6.90 -3.91 -0.25
C LEU A 159 -7.35 -2.57 0.33
N TRP A 160 -7.91 -1.66 -0.48
CA TRP A 160 -8.51 -0.43 0.02
C TRP A 160 -9.65 -0.73 1.02
N PHE A 161 -10.56 -1.64 0.66
CA PHE A 161 -11.67 -2.03 1.52
C PHE A 161 -11.18 -2.72 2.80
N GLN A 162 -10.19 -3.60 2.67
CA GLN A 162 -9.61 -4.29 3.82
C GLN A 162 -8.94 -3.31 4.80
N PHE A 163 -8.25 -2.29 4.29
CA PHE A 163 -7.74 -1.20 5.12
C PHE A 163 -8.87 -0.40 5.79
N MET A 164 -9.98 -0.12 5.07
CA MET A 164 -11.15 0.52 5.67
C MET A 164 -11.70 -0.26 6.86
N VAL A 165 -11.92 -1.56 6.69
CA VAL A 165 -12.42 -2.42 7.77
C VAL A 165 -11.40 -2.52 8.91
N SER A 166 -10.13 -2.75 8.58
CA SER A 166 -9.06 -2.96 9.58
C SER A 166 -8.80 -1.75 10.49
N PHE A 167 -8.91 -0.53 9.95
CA PHE A 167 -8.80 0.69 10.75
C PHE A 167 -10.15 1.11 11.35
N GLY A 168 -11.26 0.92 10.62
CA GLY A 168 -12.62 1.26 11.03
C GLY A 168 -13.10 0.52 12.27
N MET A 169 -12.90 -0.80 12.31
CA MET A 169 -13.33 -1.65 13.41
C MET A 169 -12.62 -1.35 14.75
N ARG A 170 -11.54 -0.56 14.72
CA ARG A 170 -10.78 -0.16 15.92
C ARG A 170 -11.21 1.19 16.49
N ILE A 171 -12.04 1.96 15.79
CA ILE A 171 -12.50 3.28 16.25
C ILE A 171 -13.25 3.21 17.59
N PRO A 172 -14.17 2.25 17.83
CA PRO A 172 -14.92 2.22 19.09
C PRO A 172 -14.04 2.08 20.32
N GLN A 173 -12.90 1.38 20.21
CA GLN A 173 -11.94 1.18 21.29
C GLN A 173 -10.82 2.23 21.28
N MET A 174 -10.49 2.78 20.10
CA MET A 174 -9.36 3.70 19.88
C MET A 174 -9.76 4.79 18.88
N SER A 175 -10.40 5.86 19.37
CA SER A 175 -10.99 6.91 18.53
C SER A 175 -10.01 7.59 17.56
N ASN A 176 -8.72 7.65 17.94
CA ASN A 176 -7.64 8.18 17.10
C ASN A 176 -7.43 7.40 15.78
N TYR A 177 -7.99 6.20 15.63
CA TYR A 177 -7.92 5.45 14.38
C TYR A 177 -8.65 6.14 13.22
N VAL A 178 -9.54 7.10 13.49
CA VAL A 178 -10.19 7.94 12.47
C VAL A 178 -9.18 8.63 11.54
N TRP A 179 -8.02 9.04 12.07
CA TRP A 179 -6.95 9.69 11.30
C TRP A 179 -6.36 8.77 10.21
N PHE A 180 -6.48 7.44 10.37
CA PHE A 180 -6.07 6.47 9.35
C PHE A 180 -7.17 6.18 8.32
N LEU A 181 -8.45 6.43 8.63
CA LEU A 181 -9.53 6.34 7.64
C LEU A 181 -9.59 7.55 6.72
N MET A 182 -9.31 8.74 7.25
CA MET A 182 -9.32 9.98 6.46
C MET A 182 -8.51 9.89 5.15
N PRO A 183 -7.24 9.44 5.12
CA PRO A 183 -6.51 9.33 3.87
C PRO A 183 -7.15 8.35 2.89
N LEU A 184 -7.75 7.24 3.36
CA LEU A 184 -8.42 6.26 2.50
C LEU A 184 -9.70 6.81 1.87
N ILE A 185 -10.46 7.61 2.61
CA ILE A 185 -11.65 8.32 2.10
C ILE A 185 -11.22 9.39 1.08
N VAL A 186 -10.21 10.19 1.43
CA VAL A 186 -9.69 11.25 0.54
C VAL A 186 -9.18 10.66 -0.77
N VAL A 187 -8.34 9.62 -0.73
CA VAL A 187 -7.82 9.03 -1.99
C VAL A 187 -8.93 8.39 -2.83
N MET A 188 -10.00 7.85 -2.22
CA MET A 188 -11.16 7.37 -2.97
C MET A 188 -11.92 8.52 -3.63
N ALA A 189 -12.18 9.61 -2.90
CA ALA A 189 -12.82 10.80 -3.45
C ALA A 189 -12.04 11.38 -4.63
N LEU A 190 -10.70 11.45 -4.52
CA LEU A 190 -9.81 11.85 -5.61
C LEU A 190 -9.95 10.95 -6.85
N ARG A 191 -10.05 9.62 -6.67
CA ARG A 191 -10.22 8.67 -7.77
C ARG A 191 -11.56 8.86 -8.48
N ILE A 192 -12.63 9.10 -7.72
CA ILE A 192 -13.96 9.38 -8.26
C ILE A 192 -13.93 10.68 -9.05
N ALA A 193 -13.39 11.76 -8.47
CA ALA A 193 -13.27 13.06 -9.13
C ALA A 193 -12.46 12.98 -10.45
N ALA A 194 -11.32 12.30 -10.44
CA ALA A 194 -10.51 12.10 -11.65
C ALA A 194 -11.26 11.29 -12.72
N THR A 195 -12.03 10.27 -12.32
CA THR A 195 -12.85 9.47 -13.25
C THR A 195 -13.96 10.30 -13.88
N VAL A 196 -14.64 11.14 -13.10
CA VAL A 196 -15.67 12.07 -13.58
C VAL A 196 -15.07 13.06 -14.57
N LEU A 197 -13.93 13.67 -14.24
CA LEU A 197 -13.23 14.61 -15.12
C LEU A 197 -12.80 13.96 -16.44
N LYS A 198 -12.24 12.74 -16.38
CA LYS A 198 -11.86 11.99 -17.58
C LYS A 198 -13.04 11.75 -18.52
N ARG A 199 -14.20 11.36 -17.97
CA ARG A 199 -15.43 11.14 -18.75
C ARG A 199 -15.94 12.44 -19.38
N ARG A 200 -15.90 13.56 -18.64
CA ARG A 200 -16.29 14.88 -19.18
C ARG A 200 -15.41 15.29 -20.34
N ARG A 201 -14.08 15.19 -20.22
CA ARG A 201 -13.14 15.50 -21.30
C ARG A 201 -13.34 14.61 -22.53
N ALA A 202 -13.62 13.33 -22.35
CA ALA A 202 -13.91 12.41 -23.46
C ALA A 202 -15.22 12.77 -24.20
N ARG A 203 -16.26 13.22 -23.48
CA ARG A 203 -17.52 13.66 -24.09
C ARG A 203 -17.37 14.94 -24.91
N VAL A 204 -16.57 15.90 -24.44
CA VAL A 204 -16.28 17.15 -25.18
C VAL A 204 -15.45 16.89 -26.44
N ALA A 205 -14.59 15.86 -26.42
CA ALA A 205 -13.71 15.52 -27.55
C ALA A 205 -14.41 14.73 -28.68
N VAL A 206 -15.64 14.24 -28.47
CA VAL A 206 -16.46 13.64 -29.52
C VAL A 206 -17.45 14.72 -29.97
N PRO A 207 -17.30 15.31 -31.18
CA PRO A 207 -18.28 16.26 -31.67
C PRO A 207 -19.65 15.58 -31.78
N ALA A 208 -20.72 16.32 -31.48
CA ALA A 208 -22.07 15.86 -31.78
C ALA A 208 -22.19 15.70 -33.30
N ASN A 209 -22.26 14.45 -33.76
CA ASN A 209 -22.72 14.13 -35.12
C ASN A 209 -24.25 14.32 -35.18
#